data_AF-A0A3D1CJ63-F1
#
_entry.id   AF-A0A3D1CJ63-F1
#
_cell.length_a   1.000
_cell.length_b   1.000
_cell.length_c   1.000
_cell.angle_alpha   90.00
_cell.angle_beta   90.00
_cell.angle_gamma   90.00
#
_symmetry.space_group_name_H-M   'P 1'
#
loop_
_entity.id
_entity.type
_entity.pdbx_description
1 polymer ?
#
loop_
_entity_poly.entity_id
_entity_poly.type
_entity_poly.pdbx_seq_one_letter_code
_entity_poly.pdbx_strand_id
1 'polypeptide(L)'
;LKLEEVLTSNSIPALRAAVVNFIVGGCIRRIQEEEKGQAKKFSFLIHTESGKAAHAWQEELVDAIKTQLTEAAQKNDLVLHALVETSYEELQPSIQLKGFHCPSLPVVVESVKKALADDWVMISRVNSERQVEELLDETGQLRLRTPLNIFIGGQILDRGVTIANLIGFYYGRSPNVFQQDTVLQHSRMFGFRPVADLTVTRFYTEPTIHKAMQRMHESDIALRDAIEKDAEQPVVFIQKAANGAVVPCSPNKIALSKTTTLKPFKRLLPIGFQTDYKSYLRPVTENIDEILRAFAPADSFDEPFLITKEQANWLLSEIQPTLKMETEEGYDFDWEATKSALNYLANLGSDHNGGKVWCLVRTGRKLSRTVAVGSHAKYADAPDSTKTEGEIRKHYAIHNPMLILIRQNGDVEQGWRGCPFYWPVISAQKNISPAIFAEQTLN
;
A
#
# COMPACT_ATOMS: atom_id res chain seq x y z
N LEU A 1 -2.27 25.04 11.16
CA LEU A 1 -2.06 25.41 9.74
C LEU A 1 -2.75 26.75 9.49
N LYS A 2 -2.05 27.76 8.95
CA LYS A 2 -2.71 28.97 8.46
C LYS A 2 -3.25 28.71 7.06
N LEU A 3 -4.48 29.13 6.78
CA LEU A 3 -5.10 28.89 5.46
C LEU A 3 -4.29 29.53 4.34
N GLU A 4 -3.71 30.71 4.56
CA GLU A 4 -2.85 31.45 3.61
C GLU A 4 -1.59 30.67 3.14
N GLU A 5 -1.20 29.62 3.85
CA GLU A 5 0.02 28.84 3.56
C GLU A 5 -0.29 27.45 2.98
N VAL A 6 -1.54 27.16 2.59
CA VAL A 6 -1.93 25.80 2.16
C VAL A 6 -1.15 25.28 0.95
N LEU A 7 -0.69 26.16 0.05
CA LEU A 7 0.12 25.76 -1.11
C LEU A 7 1.56 25.37 -0.77
N THR A 8 2.12 25.85 0.34
CA THR A 8 3.54 25.67 0.67
C THR A 8 3.77 24.94 1.99
N SER A 9 2.78 24.88 2.86
CA SER A 9 2.91 24.28 4.19
C SER A 9 3.23 22.79 4.14
N ASN A 10 4.07 22.35 5.06
CA ASN A 10 4.41 20.95 5.28
C ASN A 10 3.36 20.19 6.10
N SER A 11 2.27 20.83 6.54
CA SER A 11 1.24 20.18 7.36
C SER A 11 0.23 19.35 6.56
N ILE A 12 0.02 19.66 5.27
CA ILE A 12 -0.99 18.99 4.42
C ILE A 12 -0.45 18.57 3.02
N PRO A 13 0.78 18.06 2.89
CA PRO A 13 1.38 17.78 1.59
C PRO A 13 0.56 16.75 0.78
N ALA A 14 0.02 15.72 1.44
CA ALA A 14 -0.77 14.68 0.78
C ALA A 14 -2.10 15.20 0.23
N LEU A 15 -2.85 16.00 1.01
CA LEU A 15 -4.11 16.57 0.56
C LEU A 15 -3.89 17.57 -0.59
N ARG A 16 -2.87 18.42 -0.48
CA ARG A 16 -2.49 19.35 -1.56
C ARG A 16 -2.15 18.59 -2.84
N ALA A 17 -1.27 17.59 -2.75
CA ALA A 17 -0.89 16.75 -3.89
C ALA A 17 -2.13 16.08 -4.50
N ALA A 18 -3.03 15.55 -3.68
CA ALA A 18 -4.25 14.90 -4.15
C ALA A 18 -5.17 15.84 -4.94
N VAL A 19 -5.38 17.07 -4.47
CA VAL A 19 -6.19 18.08 -5.16
C VAL A 19 -5.51 18.52 -6.46
N VAL A 20 -4.21 18.81 -6.44
CA VAL A 20 -3.46 19.24 -7.63
C VAL A 20 -3.44 18.12 -8.67
N ASN A 21 -3.14 16.87 -8.28
CA ASN A 21 -3.13 15.71 -9.16
C ASN A 21 -4.49 15.44 -9.80
N PHE A 22 -5.59 15.66 -9.06
CA PHE A 22 -6.92 15.58 -9.64
C PHE A 22 -7.15 16.64 -10.73
N ILE A 23 -6.77 17.90 -10.46
CA ILE A 23 -6.96 19.01 -11.42
C ILE A 23 -6.12 18.77 -12.67
N VAL A 24 -4.84 18.44 -12.51
CA VAL A 24 -3.90 18.18 -13.61
C VAL A 24 -4.31 16.94 -14.41
N GLY A 25 -4.61 15.82 -13.74
CA GLY A 25 -5.08 14.60 -14.37
C GLY A 25 -6.40 14.78 -15.11
N GLY A 26 -7.32 15.56 -14.54
CA GLY A 26 -8.57 15.96 -15.19
C GLY A 26 -8.33 16.80 -16.44
N CYS A 27 -7.42 17.78 -16.40
CA CYS A 27 -7.05 18.58 -17.57
C CYS A 27 -6.42 17.73 -18.68
N ILE A 28 -5.47 16.86 -18.34
CA ILE A 28 -4.84 15.92 -19.30
C ILE A 28 -5.91 15.06 -19.98
N ARG A 29 -6.81 14.45 -19.20
CA ARG A 29 -7.87 13.61 -19.77
C ARG A 29 -8.85 14.40 -20.61
N ARG A 30 -9.18 15.63 -20.22
CA ARG A 30 -10.04 16.50 -21.03
C ARG A 30 -9.42 16.84 -22.38
N ILE A 31 -8.14 17.20 -22.43
CA ILE A 31 -7.43 17.43 -23.69
C ILE A 31 -7.53 16.18 -24.60
N GLN A 32 -7.21 15.01 -24.05
CA GLN A 32 -7.28 13.74 -24.78
C GLN A 32 -8.70 13.35 -25.26
N GLU A 33 -9.75 13.77 -24.57
CA GLU A 33 -11.14 13.51 -24.97
C GLU A 33 -11.66 14.58 -25.95
N GLU A 34 -11.23 15.83 -25.83
CA GLU A 34 -11.55 16.91 -26.76
C GLU A 34 -10.99 16.64 -28.15
N GLU A 35 -9.80 16.02 -28.25
CA GLU A 35 -9.23 15.51 -29.52
C GLU A 35 -10.12 14.45 -30.19
N LYS A 36 -10.98 13.78 -29.42
CA LYS A 36 -11.98 12.81 -29.91
C LYS A 36 -13.37 13.43 -30.09
N GLY A 37 -13.50 14.75 -29.90
CA GLY A 37 -14.76 15.47 -29.95
C GLY A 37 -15.66 15.23 -28.72
N GLN A 38 -15.11 14.77 -27.59
CA GLN A 38 -15.87 14.46 -26.38
C GLN A 38 -15.58 15.44 -25.24
N ALA A 39 -16.64 15.96 -24.61
CA ALA A 39 -16.52 16.79 -23.41
C ALA A 39 -16.79 15.96 -22.16
N LYS A 40 -15.74 15.34 -21.60
CA LYS A 40 -15.85 14.48 -20.42
C LYS A 40 -15.68 15.26 -19.12
N LYS A 41 -16.49 14.91 -18.10
CA LYS A 41 -16.39 15.45 -16.73
C LYS A 41 -15.78 14.40 -15.81
N PHE A 42 -15.00 14.83 -14.83
CA PHE A 42 -14.31 13.95 -13.90
C PHE A 42 -14.68 14.26 -12.45
N SER A 43 -14.50 13.25 -11.60
CA SER A 43 -14.78 13.36 -10.18
C SER A 43 -13.59 12.95 -9.31
N PHE A 44 -13.58 13.52 -8.11
CA PHE A 44 -12.66 13.23 -7.02
C PHE A 44 -13.47 13.02 -5.74
N LEU A 45 -13.15 11.97 -4.99
CA LEU A 45 -13.80 11.68 -3.71
C LEU A 45 -12.82 11.89 -2.56
N ILE A 46 -13.19 12.77 -1.63
CA ILE A 46 -12.50 12.96 -0.36
C ILE A 46 -13.40 12.38 0.73
N HIS A 47 -12.94 11.27 1.31
CA HIS A 47 -13.63 10.53 2.34
C HIS A 47 -12.75 10.39 3.57
N THR A 48 -13.11 11.10 4.61
CA THR A 48 -12.38 11.07 5.88
C THR A 48 -13.38 10.88 7.03
N GLU A 49 -12.86 10.75 8.24
CA GLU A 49 -13.56 10.37 9.47
C GLU A 49 -15.01 10.88 9.60
N SER A 50 -15.88 10.11 10.25
CA SER A 50 -17.34 10.32 10.33
C SER A 50 -17.82 11.62 10.99
N GLY A 51 -16.94 12.44 11.57
CA GLY A 51 -17.33 13.67 12.29
C GLY A 51 -17.68 14.83 11.36
N LYS A 52 -18.88 15.42 11.51
CA LYS A 52 -19.32 16.58 10.71
C LYS A 52 -18.35 17.78 10.78
N ALA A 53 -17.70 17.99 11.92
CA ALA A 53 -16.71 19.05 12.09
C ALA A 53 -15.43 18.80 11.27
N ALA A 54 -15.01 17.54 11.14
CA ALA A 54 -13.86 17.16 10.30
C ALA A 54 -14.15 17.38 8.82
N HIS A 55 -15.38 17.10 8.36
CA HIS A 55 -15.79 17.38 6.97
C HIS A 55 -15.84 18.88 6.68
N ALA A 56 -16.36 19.69 7.60
CA ALA A 56 -16.40 21.15 7.43
C ALA A 56 -14.98 21.75 7.34
N TRP A 57 -14.07 21.30 8.19
CA TRP A 57 -12.67 21.74 8.12
C TRP A 57 -11.97 21.32 6.82
N GLN A 58 -12.30 20.14 6.28
CA GLN A 58 -11.73 19.69 5.01
C GLN A 58 -12.27 20.45 3.81
N GLU A 59 -13.56 20.76 3.82
CA GLU A 59 -14.15 21.66 2.84
C GLU A 59 -13.41 22.99 2.86
N GLU A 60 -13.25 23.60 4.04
CA GLU A 60 -12.51 24.86 4.20
C GLU A 60 -11.07 24.77 3.69
N LEU A 61 -10.37 23.66 3.94
CA LEU A 61 -9.01 23.44 3.43
C LEU A 61 -8.96 23.27 1.90
N VAL A 62 -9.87 22.50 1.33
CA VAL A 62 -9.91 22.24 -0.13
C VAL A 62 -10.35 23.50 -0.87
N ASP A 63 -11.30 24.26 -0.33
CA ASP A 63 -11.68 25.58 -0.84
C ASP A 63 -10.52 26.58 -0.74
N ALA A 64 -9.76 26.58 0.37
CA ALA A 64 -8.58 27.43 0.50
C ALA A 64 -7.50 27.06 -0.54
N ILE A 65 -7.27 25.76 -0.78
CA ILE A 65 -6.35 25.30 -1.83
C ILE A 65 -6.84 25.78 -3.21
N LYS A 66 -8.12 25.56 -3.55
CA LYS A 66 -8.71 26.03 -4.81
C LYS A 66 -8.53 27.53 -4.98
N THR A 67 -8.89 28.31 -3.95
CA THR A 67 -8.84 29.78 -3.98
C THR A 67 -7.43 30.27 -4.22
N GLN A 68 -6.43 29.73 -3.51
CA GLN A 68 -5.04 30.13 -3.71
C GLN A 68 -4.46 29.66 -5.04
N LEU A 69 -4.86 28.49 -5.55
CA LEU A 69 -4.48 28.08 -6.90
C LEU A 69 -5.04 29.07 -7.94
N THR A 70 -6.29 29.51 -7.78
CA THR A 70 -6.90 30.51 -8.66
C THR A 70 -6.18 31.86 -8.59
N GLU A 71 -5.86 32.35 -7.38
CA GLU A 71 -5.08 33.57 -7.23
C GLU A 71 -3.66 33.45 -7.82
N ALA A 72 -3.00 32.31 -7.61
CA ALA A 72 -1.69 32.02 -8.18
C ALA A 72 -1.75 31.99 -9.72
N ALA A 73 -2.84 31.45 -10.30
CA ALA A 73 -3.07 31.48 -11.74
C ALA A 73 -3.23 32.91 -12.27
N GLN A 74 -4.01 33.75 -11.58
CA GLN A 74 -4.23 35.16 -11.95
C GLN A 74 -2.95 35.99 -11.87
N LYS A 75 -2.12 35.74 -10.84
CA LYS A 75 -0.86 36.45 -10.61
C LYS A 75 0.33 35.88 -11.41
N ASN A 76 0.13 34.79 -12.16
CA ASN A 76 1.20 34.00 -12.78
C ASN A 76 2.32 33.61 -11.78
N ASP A 77 1.92 33.20 -10.58
CA ASP A 77 2.84 32.80 -9.52
C ASP A 77 3.57 31.49 -9.90
N LEU A 78 4.88 31.45 -9.67
CA LEU A 78 5.73 30.28 -9.93
C LEU A 78 5.33 29.07 -9.07
N VAL A 79 4.70 29.29 -7.91
CA VAL A 79 4.20 28.20 -7.04
C VAL A 79 3.19 27.32 -7.79
N LEU A 80 2.31 27.91 -8.62
CA LEU A 80 1.36 27.12 -9.42
C LEU A 80 2.11 26.25 -10.44
N HIS A 81 3.10 26.83 -11.14
CA HIS A 81 3.88 26.09 -12.13
C HIS A 81 4.59 24.89 -11.48
N ALA A 82 5.26 25.11 -10.34
CA ALA A 82 5.97 24.05 -9.63
C ALA A 82 5.04 22.92 -9.17
N LEU A 83 3.85 23.25 -8.68
CA LEU A 83 2.84 22.25 -8.27
C LEU A 83 2.31 21.46 -9.47
N VAL A 84 2.02 22.13 -10.59
CA VAL A 84 1.54 21.48 -11.82
C VAL A 84 2.62 20.59 -12.44
N GLU A 85 3.88 21.06 -12.46
CA GLU A 85 5.02 20.31 -12.97
C GLU A 85 5.27 19.03 -12.16
N THR A 86 5.31 19.14 -10.83
CA THR A 86 5.44 17.98 -9.93
C THR A 86 4.34 16.94 -10.20
N SER A 87 3.10 17.42 -10.35
CA SER A 87 1.94 16.58 -10.65
C SER A 87 2.03 15.92 -12.03
N TYR A 88 2.44 16.68 -13.04
CA TYR A 88 2.61 16.20 -14.40
C TYR A 88 3.66 15.09 -14.49
N GLU A 89 4.82 15.29 -13.85
CA GLU A 89 5.90 14.30 -13.80
C GLU A 89 5.47 13.01 -13.09
N GLU A 90 4.60 13.11 -12.08
CA GLU A 90 4.04 11.93 -11.39
C GLU A 90 3.03 11.17 -12.26
N LEU A 91 2.23 11.87 -13.07
CA LEU A 91 1.18 11.27 -13.91
C LEU A 91 1.71 10.72 -15.24
N GLN A 92 2.76 11.33 -15.80
CA GLN A 92 3.30 11.00 -17.11
C GLN A 92 3.70 9.52 -17.28
N PRO A 93 4.39 8.84 -16.34
CA PRO A 93 4.83 7.46 -16.51
C PRO A 93 3.68 6.48 -16.75
N SER A 94 2.57 6.63 -16.02
CA SER A 94 1.42 5.73 -16.16
C SER A 94 0.66 5.94 -17.47
N ILE A 95 0.65 7.17 -18.01
CA ILE A 95 0.06 7.48 -19.33
C ILE A 95 0.91 6.85 -20.44
N GLN A 96 2.21 7.08 -20.41
CA GLN A 96 3.17 6.57 -21.41
C GLN A 96 3.23 5.04 -21.41
N LEU A 97 3.24 4.41 -20.23
CA LEU A 97 3.26 2.94 -20.10
C LEU A 97 2.07 2.27 -20.81
N LYS A 98 0.92 2.95 -20.88
CA LYS A 98 -0.27 2.47 -21.58
C LYS A 98 -0.39 2.97 -23.02
N GLY A 99 0.59 3.73 -23.51
CA GLY A 99 0.65 4.21 -24.89
C GLY A 99 -0.37 5.29 -25.23
N PHE A 100 -0.93 6.01 -24.25
CA PHE A 100 -1.83 7.13 -24.52
C PHE A 100 -1.03 8.41 -24.83
N HIS A 101 -1.62 9.29 -25.64
CA HIS A 101 -1.04 10.61 -25.91
C HIS A 101 -0.87 11.40 -24.61
N CYS A 102 0.34 11.86 -24.29
CA CYS A 102 0.58 12.72 -23.14
C CYS A 102 0.78 14.16 -23.65
N PRO A 103 -0.14 15.10 -23.35
CA PRO A 103 0.03 16.50 -23.75
C PRO A 103 1.32 17.08 -23.14
N SER A 104 1.92 18.08 -23.78
CA SER A 104 3.12 18.74 -23.25
C SER A 104 2.82 19.53 -21.97
N LEU A 105 3.80 19.66 -21.07
CA LEU A 105 3.66 20.42 -19.82
C LEU A 105 3.12 21.85 -20.05
N PRO A 106 3.59 22.66 -21.02
CA PRO A 106 3.03 23.98 -21.27
C PRO A 106 1.54 23.96 -21.62
N VAL A 107 1.09 22.98 -22.41
CA VAL A 107 -0.33 22.83 -22.76
C VAL A 107 -1.16 22.47 -21.53
N VAL A 108 -0.63 21.60 -20.66
CA VAL A 108 -1.30 21.23 -19.40
C VAL A 108 -1.38 22.42 -18.44
N VAL A 109 -0.30 23.19 -18.29
CA VAL A 109 -0.27 24.40 -17.45
C VAL A 109 -1.34 25.40 -17.90
N GLU A 110 -1.44 25.67 -19.20
CA GLU A 110 -2.46 26.60 -19.73
C GLU A 110 -3.88 26.04 -19.56
N SER A 111 -4.08 24.73 -19.73
CA SER A 111 -5.37 24.10 -19.43
C SER A 111 -5.74 24.21 -17.94
N VAL A 112 -4.79 24.09 -17.02
CA VAL A 112 -5.02 24.23 -15.58
C VAL A 112 -5.37 25.68 -15.23
N LYS A 113 -4.64 26.66 -15.76
CA LYS A 113 -4.96 28.08 -15.57
C LYS A 113 -6.37 28.40 -16.07
N LYS A 114 -6.72 27.91 -17.26
CA LYS A 114 -8.08 28.04 -17.81
C LYS A 114 -9.12 27.40 -16.89
N ALA A 115 -8.87 26.17 -16.42
CA ALA A 115 -9.78 25.49 -15.51
C ALA A 115 -10.04 26.26 -14.21
N LEU A 116 -9.02 26.94 -13.68
CA LEU A 116 -9.14 27.77 -12.48
C LEU A 116 -9.83 29.12 -12.76
N ALA A 117 -9.54 29.74 -13.91
CA ALA A 117 -10.13 31.02 -14.32
C ALA A 117 -11.62 30.91 -14.68
N ASP A 118 -12.00 29.81 -15.35
CA ASP A 118 -13.38 29.54 -15.80
C ASP A 118 -14.21 28.79 -14.72
N ASP A 119 -13.69 28.68 -13.49
CA ASP A 119 -14.33 28.01 -12.35
C ASP A 119 -14.76 26.55 -12.63
N TRP A 120 -13.92 25.77 -13.33
CA TRP A 120 -14.22 24.37 -13.66
C TRP A 120 -14.25 23.44 -12.45
N VAL A 121 -13.60 23.83 -11.34
CA VAL A 121 -13.45 23.02 -10.13
C VAL A 121 -14.61 23.31 -9.19
N MET A 122 -15.57 22.39 -9.11
CA MET A 122 -16.69 22.48 -8.17
C MET A 122 -16.45 21.59 -6.96
N ILE A 123 -16.54 22.15 -5.76
CA ILE A 123 -16.47 21.40 -4.50
C ILE A 123 -17.90 21.24 -3.98
N SER A 124 -18.26 20.03 -3.55
CA SER A 124 -19.62 19.69 -3.10
C SER A 124 -19.56 18.81 -1.87
N ARG A 125 -20.12 19.31 -0.78
CA ARG A 125 -20.23 18.58 0.47
C ARG A 125 -21.52 17.76 0.52
N VAL A 126 -21.41 16.51 0.93
CA VAL A 126 -22.54 15.56 1.02
C VAL A 126 -22.75 15.13 2.47
N ASN A 127 -23.72 15.77 3.14
CA ASN A 127 -23.93 15.64 4.59
C ASN A 127 -25.28 15.04 5.01
N SER A 128 -26.23 14.84 4.09
CA SER A 128 -27.50 14.14 4.36
C SER A 128 -27.98 13.31 3.17
N GLU A 129 -28.77 12.27 3.41
CA GLU A 129 -29.37 11.44 2.35
C GLU A 129 -30.26 12.28 1.41
N ARG A 130 -30.99 13.27 1.96
CA ARG A 130 -31.78 14.20 1.15
C ARG A 130 -30.91 15.03 0.18
N GLN A 131 -29.72 15.45 0.62
CA GLN A 131 -28.77 16.14 -0.26
C GLN A 131 -28.22 15.21 -1.35
N VAL A 132 -28.07 13.91 -1.06
CA VAL A 132 -27.70 12.93 -2.08
C VAL A 132 -28.76 12.91 -3.18
N GLU A 133 -30.03 12.72 -2.83
CA GLU A 133 -31.13 12.68 -3.81
C GLU A 133 -31.17 13.92 -4.72
N GLU A 134 -30.94 15.11 -4.16
CA GLU A 134 -30.85 16.37 -4.92
C GLU A 134 -29.59 16.50 -5.80
N LEU A 135 -28.55 15.72 -5.48
CA LEU A 135 -27.30 15.66 -6.23
C LEU A 135 -27.24 14.49 -7.21
N LEU A 136 -28.21 13.57 -7.20
CA LEU A 136 -28.26 12.47 -8.17
C LEU A 136 -28.76 12.94 -9.54
N ASP A 137 -28.27 12.28 -10.58
CA ASP A 137 -28.85 12.34 -11.92
C ASP A 137 -29.93 11.26 -12.11
N GLU A 138 -30.53 11.22 -13.30
CA GLU A 138 -31.60 10.29 -13.66
C GLU A 138 -31.18 8.81 -13.59
N THR A 139 -29.87 8.54 -13.54
CA THR A 139 -29.30 7.18 -13.42
C THR A 139 -28.96 6.80 -11.97
N GLY A 140 -29.24 7.68 -11.01
CA GLY A 140 -28.91 7.47 -9.60
C GLY A 140 -27.42 7.68 -9.29
N GLN A 141 -26.69 8.42 -10.14
CA GLN A 141 -25.27 8.75 -9.92
C GLN A 141 -25.09 10.20 -9.48
N LEU A 142 -24.01 10.53 -8.78
CA LEU A 142 -23.73 11.94 -8.44
C LEU A 142 -23.55 12.78 -9.72
N ARG A 143 -24.39 13.79 -9.87
CA ARG A 143 -24.41 14.68 -11.03
C ARG A 143 -23.13 15.50 -11.11
N LEU A 144 -22.39 15.30 -12.20
CA LEU A 144 -21.21 16.12 -12.54
C LEU A 144 -21.66 17.43 -13.18
N ARG A 145 -21.57 18.54 -12.44
CA ARG A 145 -22.08 19.86 -12.86
C ARG A 145 -21.06 20.60 -13.72
N THR A 146 -19.81 20.67 -13.25
CA THR A 146 -18.69 21.31 -13.95
C THR A 146 -17.73 20.26 -14.53
N PRO A 147 -16.70 20.65 -15.29
CA PRO A 147 -15.69 19.71 -15.79
C PRO A 147 -14.98 18.89 -14.70
N LEU A 148 -14.71 19.48 -13.53
CA LEU A 148 -13.97 18.85 -12.42
C LEU A 148 -14.79 18.97 -11.13
N ASN A 149 -15.18 17.83 -10.54
CA ASN A 149 -16.08 17.80 -9.38
C ASN A 149 -15.40 17.10 -8.20
N ILE A 150 -15.27 17.79 -7.07
CA ILE A 150 -14.73 17.26 -5.82
C ILE A 150 -15.88 17.03 -4.86
N PHE A 151 -16.11 15.79 -4.48
CA PHE A 151 -17.11 15.41 -3.48
C PHE A 151 -16.44 15.16 -2.14
N ILE A 152 -16.93 15.82 -1.10
CA ILE A 152 -16.47 15.66 0.29
C ILE A 152 -17.63 15.07 1.07
N GLY A 153 -17.47 13.88 1.63
CA GLY A 153 -18.56 13.26 2.40
C GLY A 153 -18.15 12.14 3.33
N GLY A 154 -19.07 11.81 4.23
CA GLY A 154 -18.93 10.80 5.28
C GLY A 154 -19.70 9.51 4.99
N GLN A 155 -20.45 9.01 5.99
CA GLN A 155 -21.16 7.71 5.91
C GLN A 155 -22.22 7.62 4.81
N ILE A 156 -22.68 8.77 4.32
CA ILE A 156 -23.81 8.85 3.39
C ILE A 156 -23.39 8.49 1.96
N LEU A 157 -22.11 8.71 1.61
CA LEU A 157 -21.56 8.28 0.32
C LEU A 157 -21.25 6.77 0.29
N ASP A 158 -21.32 6.09 1.43
CA ASP A 158 -20.98 4.67 1.56
C ASP A 158 -22.12 3.73 1.13
N ARG A 159 -23.35 4.23 0.94
CA ARG A 159 -24.54 3.40 0.67
C ARG A 159 -25.19 3.75 -0.67
N GLY A 160 -24.98 2.89 -1.68
CA GLY A 160 -25.80 2.83 -2.89
C GLY A 160 -25.46 3.84 -4.00
N VAL A 161 -24.62 4.85 -3.74
CA VAL A 161 -24.30 5.88 -4.73
C VAL A 161 -23.13 5.47 -5.62
N THR A 162 -23.29 5.61 -6.93
CA THR A 162 -22.22 5.43 -7.92
C THR A 162 -21.72 6.80 -8.37
N ILE A 163 -20.40 6.98 -8.46
CA ILE A 163 -19.77 8.24 -8.88
C ILE A 163 -19.09 8.03 -10.23
N ALA A 164 -19.61 8.68 -11.28
CA ALA A 164 -19.05 8.60 -12.62
C ALA A 164 -17.64 9.20 -12.71
N ASN A 165 -16.80 8.61 -13.56
CA ASN A 165 -15.51 9.17 -13.98
C ASN A 165 -14.59 9.56 -12.81
N LEU A 166 -14.58 8.72 -11.78
CA LEU A 166 -13.81 8.92 -10.57
C LEU A 166 -12.33 8.57 -10.80
N ILE A 167 -11.48 9.60 -10.77
CA ILE A 167 -10.03 9.52 -11.04
C ILE A 167 -9.19 9.93 -9.83
N GLY A 168 -9.81 10.17 -8.67
CA GLY A 168 -9.07 10.46 -7.45
C GLY A 168 -9.82 9.96 -6.23
N PHE A 169 -9.06 9.56 -5.22
CA PHE A 169 -9.60 9.09 -3.95
C PHE A 169 -8.68 9.54 -2.82
N TYR A 170 -9.18 10.31 -1.88
CA TYR A 170 -8.48 10.64 -0.64
C TYR A 170 -9.23 9.99 0.50
N TYR A 171 -8.68 8.90 1.03
CA TYR A 171 -9.36 8.03 2.00
C TYR A 171 -8.60 7.98 3.32
N GLY A 172 -9.15 8.65 4.33
CA GLY A 172 -8.56 8.72 5.69
C GLY A 172 -9.34 7.94 6.74
N ARG A 173 -10.26 7.06 6.35
CA ARG A 173 -11.14 6.37 7.29
C ARG A 173 -10.49 5.13 7.89
N SER A 174 -10.28 5.16 9.21
CA SER A 174 -9.88 3.99 9.98
C SER A 174 -11.03 3.48 10.85
N PRO A 175 -11.80 2.46 10.42
CA PRO A 175 -12.78 1.83 11.29
C PRO A 175 -12.07 1.06 12.43
N ASN A 176 -12.65 1.05 13.64
CA ASN A 176 -12.13 0.26 14.78
C ASN A 176 -12.07 -1.24 14.46
N VAL A 177 -12.98 -1.72 13.60
CA VAL A 177 -12.96 -3.07 13.03
C VAL A 177 -13.12 -2.94 11.52
N PHE A 178 -12.06 -3.30 10.79
CA PHE A 178 -12.12 -3.43 9.34
C PHE A 178 -12.89 -4.70 8.98
N GLN A 179 -14.22 -4.59 8.89
CA GLN A 179 -15.06 -5.60 8.27
C GLN A 179 -14.93 -5.47 6.74
N GLN A 180 -14.68 -6.58 6.04
CA GLN A 180 -14.42 -6.58 4.60
C GLN A 180 -15.59 -5.96 3.82
N ASP A 181 -16.82 -6.31 4.17
CA ASP A 181 -18.01 -5.73 3.54
C ASP A 181 -18.05 -4.22 3.73
N THR A 182 -17.70 -3.72 4.91
CA THR A 182 -17.65 -2.28 5.19
C THR A 182 -16.54 -1.59 4.39
N VAL A 183 -15.36 -2.19 4.28
CA VAL A 183 -14.25 -1.64 3.47
C VAL A 183 -14.60 -1.66 1.99
N LEU A 184 -15.16 -2.76 1.46
CA LEU A 184 -15.59 -2.87 0.07
C LEU A 184 -16.76 -1.92 -0.24
N GLN A 185 -17.71 -1.77 0.68
CA GLN A 185 -18.82 -0.82 0.55
C GLN A 185 -18.35 0.65 0.60
N HIS A 186 -17.34 0.96 1.42
CA HIS A 186 -16.73 2.30 1.48
C HIS A 186 -15.84 2.58 0.27
N SER A 187 -15.19 1.54 -0.25
CA SER A 187 -14.28 1.61 -1.39
C SER A 187 -15.09 1.64 -2.69
N ARG A 188 -15.81 2.73 -2.91
CA ARG A 188 -16.54 3.04 -4.16
C ARG A 188 -15.61 3.30 -5.36
N MET A 189 -14.33 2.92 -5.22
CA MET A 189 -13.36 2.79 -6.29
C MET A 189 -13.67 1.60 -7.22
N PHE A 190 -14.51 0.65 -6.81
CA PHE A 190 -14.80 -0.50 -7.66
C PHE A 190 -15.91 -0.18 -8.68
N GLY A 191 -15.59 -0.33 -9.96
CA GLY A 191 -16.48 -0.04 -11.08
C GLY A 191 -15.73 -0.10 -12.41
N PHE A 192 -16.45 -0.34 -13.51
CA PHE A 192 -15.85 -0.36 -14.85
C PHE A 192 -15.34 1.03 -15.20
N ARG A 193 -14.03 1.14 -15.41
CA ARG A 193 -13.37 2.40 -15.73
C ARG A 193 -12.55 2.26 -17.01
N PRO A 194 -12.65 3.22 -17.95
CA PRO A 194 -11.78 3.23 -19.12
C PRO A 194 -10.31 3.20 -18.71
N VAL A 195 -9.51 2.39 -19.39
CA VAL A 195 -8.07 2.26 -19.11
C VAL A 195 -7.36 3.61 -19.17
N ALA A 196 -7.81 4.51 -20.06
CA ALA A 196 -7.29 5.87 -20.15
C ALA A 196 -7.47 6.66 -18.85
N ASP A 197 -8.60 6.53 -18.17
CA ASP A 197 -8.87 7.22 -16.90
C ASP A 197 -8.03 6.64 -15.76
N LEU A 198 -7.76 5.31 -15.78
CA LEU A 198 -6.89 4.66 -14.80
C LEU A 198 -5.45 5.22 -14.83
N THR A 199 -4.98 5.71 -15.99
CA THR A 199 -3.61 6.23 -16.10
C THR A 199 -3.37 7.50 -15.27
N VAL A 200 -4.41 8.28 -14.98
CA VAL A 200 -4.32 9.48 -14.14
C VAL A 200 -4.93 9.24 -12.75
N THR A 201 -5.42 8.04 -12.48
CA THR A 201 -6.13 7.75 -11.23
C THR A 201 -5.15 7.64 -10.06
N ARG A 202 -5.45 8.30 -8.93
CA ARG A 202 -4.64 8.21 -7.69
C ARG A 202 -5.49 7.89 -6.46
N PHE A 203 -4.93 7.05 -5.58
CA PHE A 203 -5.52 6.69 -4.29
C PHE A 203 -4.56 7.09 -3.16
N TYR A 204 -5.02 8.00 -2.31
CA TYR A 204 -4.28 8.50 -1.15
C TYR A 204 -4.92 7.91 0.10
N THR A 205 -4.13 7.24 0.92
CA THR A 205 -4.60 6.68 2.19
C THR A 205 -3.43 6.45 3.14
N GLU A 206 -3.74 6.22 4.41
CA GLU A 206 -2.74 5.88 5.42
C GLU A 206 -2.16 4.47 5.21
N PRO A 207 -0.88 4.22 5.53
CA PRO A 207 -0.25 2.91 5.37
C PRO A 207 -1.01 1.75 6.03
N THR A 208 -1.62 1.99 7.20
CA THR A 208 -2.44 0.99 7.92
C THR A 208 -3.67 0.57 7.11
N ILE A 209 -4.39 1.55 6.53
CA ILE A 209 -5.58 1.32 5.72
C ILE A 209 -5.19 0.61 4.42
N HIS A 210 -4.13 1.09 3.75
CA HIS A 210 -3.62 0.45 2.54
C HIS A 210 -3.27 -1.03 2.78
N LYS A 211 -2.55 -1.32 3.88
CA LYS A 211 -2.17 -2.69 4.26
C LYS A 211 -3.39 -3.56 4.56
N ALA A 212 -4.41 -3.01 5.22
CA ALA A 212 -5.67 -3.73 5.46
C ALA A 212 -6.40 -4.05 4.16
N MET A 213 -6.52 -3.09 3.23
CA MET A 213 -7.12 -3.31 1.91
C MET A 213 -6.33 -4.33 1.09
N GLN A 214 -5.00 -4.28 1.10
CA GLN A 214 -4.14 -5.24 0.43
C GLN A 214 -4.37 -6.67 0.97
N ARG A 215 -4.43 -6.84 2.30
CA ARG A 215 -4.71 -8.15 2.93
C ARG A 215 -6.07 -8.70 2.50
N MET A 216 -7.10 -7.87 2.50
CA MET A 216 -8.45 -8.26 2.04
C MET A 216 -8.43 -8.69 0.57
N HIS A 217 -7.77 -7.91 -0.29
CA HIS A 217 -7.65 -8.22 -1.71
C HIS A 217 -6.89 -9.53 -1.96
N GLU A 218 -5.79 -9.76 -1.26
CA GLU A 218 -5.02 -10.99 -1.36
C GLU A 218 -5.84 -12.21 -0.90
N SER A 219 -6.62 -12.06 0.16
CA SER A 219 -7.55 -13.09 0.64
C SER A 219 -8.64 -13.40 -0.38
N ASP A 220 -9.25 -12.37 -0.98
CA ASP A 220 -10.30 -12.54 -2.00
C ASP A 220 -9.78 -13.20 -3.27
N ILE A 221 -8.59 -12.80 -3.77
CA ILE A 221 -7.93 -13.49 -4.89
C ILE A 221 -7.64 -14.96 -4.54
N ALA A 222 -7.07 -15.22 -3.36
CA ALA A 222 -6.74 -16.59 -2.97
C ALA A 222 -7.98 -17.49 -2.90
N LEU A 223 -9.11 -16.94 -2.44
CA LEU A 223 -10.40 -17.64 -2.43
C LEU A 223 -10.90 -17.92 -3.85
N ARG A 224 -10.83 -16.93 -4.75
CA ARG A 224 -11.22 -17.10 -6.16
C ARG A 224 -10.35 -18.11 -6.88
N ASP A 225 -9.02 -18.00 -6.75
CA ASP A 225 -8.07 -18.94 -7.36
C ASP A 225 -8.29 -20.38 -6.87
N ALA A 226 -8.69 -20.57 -5.61
CA ALA A 226 -9.02 -21.89 -5.07
C ALA A 226 -10.30 -22.45 -5.70
N ILE A 227 -11.36 -21.65 -5.75
CA ILE A 227 -12.63 -22.02 -6.39
C ILE A 227 -12.45 -22.34 -7.89
N GLU A 228 -11.65 -21.54 -8.60
CA GLU A 228 -11.37 -21.75 -10.03
C GLU A 228 -10.57 -23.02 -10.31
N LYS A 229 -9.69 -23.44 -9.39
CA LYS A 229 -8.91 -24.67 -9.53
C LYS A 229 -9.72 -25.91 -9.20
N ASP A 230 -10.48 -25.86 -8.11
CA ASP A 230 -11.33 -26.95 -7.67
C ASP A 230 -12.41 -26.38 -6.73
N ALA A 231 -13.65 -26.33 -7.22
CA ALA A 231 -14.79 -25.80 -6.48
C ALA A 231 -15.10 -26.59 -5.19
N GLU A 232 -14.63 -27.83 -5.10
CA GLU A 232 -14.79 -28.71 -3.93
C GLU A 232 -13.60 -28.62 -2.96
N GLN A 233 -12.50 -27.96 -3.34
CA GLN A 233 -11.33 -27.82 -2.46
C GLN A 233 -11.57 -26.74 -1.40
N PRO A 234 -11.60 -27.09 -0.11
CA PRO A 234 -11.83 -26.10 0.94
C PRO A 234 -10.61 -25.18 1.07
N VAL A 235 -10.83 -23.86 1.03
CA VAL A 235 -9.83 -22.90 1.52
C VAL A 235 -9.68 -23.11 3.02
N VAL A 236 -8.47 -23.49 3.44
CA VAL A 236 -8.21 -23.76 4.85
C VAL A 236 -7.92 -22.44 5.55
N PHE A 237 -8.88 -22.03 6.36
CA PHE A 237 -8.69 -20.97 7.35
C PHE A 237 -7.99 -21.58 8.56
N ILE A 238 -6.84 -21.01 8.94
CA ILE A 238 -6.02 -21.51 10.03
C ILE A 238 -5.79 -20.41 11.08
N GLN A 239 -5.82 -20.80 12.35
CA GLN A 239 -5.57 -19.91 13.49
C GLN A 239 -4.48 -20.46 14.41
N LYS A 240 -3.86 -19.59 15.20
CA LYS A 240 -3.02 -20.00 16.32
C LYS A 240 -3.90 -20.42 17.51
N ALA A 241 -3.75 -21.65 17.97
CA ALA A 241 -4.34 -22.14 19.20
C ALA A 241 -3.58 -21.62 20.43
N ALA A 242 -4.19 -21.69 21.62
CA ALA A 242 -3.60 -21.20 22.87
C ALA A 242 -2.26 -21.87 23.24
N ASN A 243 -1.99 -23.06 22.70
CA ASN A 243 -0.72 -23.79 22.86
C ASN A 243 0.32 -23.48 21.75
N GLY A 244 0.06 -22.50 20.89
CA GLY A 244 0.93 -22.11 19.77
C GLY A 244 0.80 -22.99 18.52
N ALA A 245 -0.01 -24.05 18.54
CA ALA A 245 -0.25 -24.88 17.36
C ALA A 245 -1.14 -24.16 16.34
N VAL A 246 -0.98 -24.47 15.06
CA VAL A 246 -1.85 -23.92 14.00
C VAL A 246 -2.98 -24.92 13.72
N VAL A 247 -4.22 -24.49 13.91
CA VAL A 247 -5.42 -25.33 13.78
C VAL A 247 -6.42 -24.74 12.79
N PRO A 248 -7.19 -25.58 12.06
CA PRO A 248 -8.28 -25.08 11.22
C PRO A 248 -9.33 -24.31 12.04
N CYS A 249 -9.91 -23.28 11.45
CA CYS A 249 -11.00 -22.51 12.07
C CYS A 249 -12.07 -22.08 11.08
N SER A 250 -13.20 -21.63 11.61
CA SER A 250 -14.30 -21.12 10.80
C SER A 250 -13.95 -19.73 10.24
N PRO A 251 -14.26 -19.43 8.96
CA PRO A 251 -14.07 -18.11 8.36
C PRO A 251 -14.67 -16.97 9.21
N ASN A 252 -15.83 -17.23 9.84
CA ASN A 252 -16.57 -16.25 10.63
C ASN A 252 -15.85 -15.81 11.92
N LYS A 253 -14.82 -16.54 12.34
CA LYS A 253 -14.04 -16.22 13.54
C LYS A 253 -12.82 -15.33 13.24
N ILE A 254 -12.58 -14.96 11.98
CA ILE A 254 -11.35 -14.29 11.59
C ILE A 254 -11.60 -12.84 11.15
N ALA A 255 -10.85 -11.91 11.73
CA ALA A 255 -10.72 -10.57 11.19
C ALA A 255 -9.78 -10.59 9.96
N LEU A 256 -10.34 -10.60 8.74
CA LEU A 256 -9.55 -10.65 7.50
C LEU A 256 -8.51 -9.51 7.38
N SER A 257 -8.79 -8.35 7.98
CA SER A 257 -7.85 -7.23 8.11
C SER A 257 -6.57 -7.53 8.91
N LYS A 258 -6.62 -8.55 9.78
CA LYS A 258 -5.50 -9.06 10.59
C LYS A 258 -5.02 -10.44 10.14
N THR A 259 -5.29 -10.81 8.87
CA THR A 259 -4.80 -12.07 8.32
C THR A 259 -3.51 -11.93 7.53
N THR A 260 -2.84 -13.06 7.38
CA THR A 260 -1.76 -13.29 6.44
C THR A 260 -2.20 -14.36 5.46
N THR A 261 -2.41 -14.00 4.20
CA THR A 261 -2.68 -14.97 3.13
C THR A 261 -1.38 -15.64 2.73
N LEU A 262 -1.29 -16.95 3.00
CA LEU A 262 -0.17 -17.79 2.58
C LEU A 262 -0.51 -18.39 1.22
N LYS A 263 0.34 -18.10 0.23
CA LYS A 263 0.27 -18.64 -1.13
C LYS A 263 1.69 -18.98 -1.62
N PRO A 264 1.85 -19.76 -2.70
CA PRO A 264 3.16 -20.10 -3.22
C PRO A 264 4.07 -18.87 -3.36
N PHE A 265 5.28 -18.97 -2.80
CA PHE A 265 6.30 -17.90 -2.81
C PHE A 265 5.88 -16.55 -2.18
N LYS A 266 4.82 -16.51 -1.37
CA LYS A 266 4.46 -15.31 -0.60
C LYS A 266 5.64 -14.92 0.31
N ARG A 267 6.04 -13.64 0.23
CA ARG A 267 7.04 -13.04 1.11
C ARG A 267 6.40 -12.44 2.36
N LEU A 268 7.03 -12.67 3.51
CA LEU A 268 6.73 -12.01 4.78
C LEU A 268 8.02 -11.33 5.26
N LEU A 269 7.98 -10.01 5.45
CA LEU A 269 9.14 -9.20 5.83
C LEU A 269 8.71 -7.90 6.55
N PRO A 270 9.52 -7.38 7.47
CA PRO A 270 9.29 -6.07 8.08
C PRO A 270 9.56 -4.94 7.07
N ILE A 271 8.74 -3.89 7.11
CA ILE A 271 8.84 -2.69 6.25
C ILE A 271 8.47 -1.47 7.12
N GLY A 272 9.16 -0.35 6.93
CA GLY A 272 8.89 0.87 7.69
C GLY A 272 9.45 0.82 9.10
N PHE A 273 10.77 0.63 9.20
CA PHE A 273 11.50 0.59 10.46
C PHE A 273 12.79 1.39 10.37
N GLN A 274 13.36 1.70 11.53
CA GLN A 274 14.74 2.14 11.70
C GLN A 274 15.50 1.07 12.49
N THR A 275 16.82 0.98 12.33
CA THR A 275 17.64 0.10 13.16
C THR A 275 17.77 0.65 14.58
N ASP A 276 18.06 -0.23 15.54
CA ASP A 276 18.47 0.20 16.88
C ASP A 276 19.81 0.98 16.84
N TYR A 277 20.17 1.59 17.96
CA TYR A 277 21.46 2.27 18.09
C TYR A 277 22.61 1.27 18.03
N LYS A 278 23.73 1.73 17.47
CA LYS A 278 24.94 0.95 17.22
C LYS A 278 25.44 0.14 18.42
N SER A 279 25.34 0.67 19.63
CA SER A 279 25.77 0.00 20.87
C SER A 279 24.97 -1.27 21.18
N TYR A 280 23.69 -1.30 20.80
CA TYR A 280 22.80 -2.45 21.02
C TYR A 280 22.74 -3.36 19.78
N LEU A 281 22.84 -2.79 18.59
CA LEU A 281 22.75 -3.53 17.32
C LEU A 281 23.99 -4.38 17.03
N ARG A 282 25.19 -3.85 17.32
CA ARG A 282 26.45 -4.51 16.96
C ARG A 282 26.59 -5.89 17.62
N PRO A 283 26.43 -6.05 18.95
CA PRO A 283 26.59 -7.35 19.60
C PRO A 283 25.64 -8.41 19.04
N VAL A 284 24.40 -8.03 18.74
CA VAL A 284 23.39 -8.93 18.16
C VAL A 284 23.80 -9.35 16.75
N THR A 285 24.25 -8.41 15.93
CA THR A 285 24.66 -8.70 14.55
C THR A 285 25.89 -9.59 14.49
N GLU A 286 26.89 -9.34 15.34
CA GLU A 286 28.11 -10.17 15.45
C GLU A 286 27.78 -11.58 15.95
N ASN A 287 26.89 -11.72 16.93
CA ASN A 287 26.41 -13.02 17.40
C ASN A 287 25.67 -13.81 16.28
N ILE A 288 24.82 -13.13 15.50
CA ILE A 288 24.16 -13.76 14.35
C ILE A 288 25.18 -14.16 13.28
N ASP A 289 26.18 -13.33 13.00
CA ASP A 289 27.26 -13.64 12.05
C ASP A 289 27.97 -14.96 12.46
N GLU A 290 28.34 -15.11 13.73
CA GLU A 290 29.00 -16.31 14.27
C GLU A 290 28.11 -17.56 14.17
N ILE A 291 26.85 -17.45 14.56
CA ILE A 291 25.91 -18.58 14.54
C ILE A 291 25.62 -19.02 13.10
N LEU A 292 25.47 -18.09 12.16
CA LEU A 292 25.25 -18.45 10.75
C LEU A 292 26.45 -19.17 10.13
N ARG A 293 27.68 -18.79 10.48
CA ARG A 293 28.89 -19.53 10.07
C ARG A 293 28.90 -20.95 10.63
N ALA A 294 28.46 -21.13 11.88
CA ALA A 294 28.35 -22.45 12.48
C ALA A 294 27.27 -23.33 11.81
N PHE A 295 26.22 -22.74 11.25
CA PHE A 295 25.16 -23.48 10.54
C PHE A 295 25.52 -23.78 9.08
N ALA A 296 26.32 -22.94 8.44
CA ALA A 296 26.67 -23.06 7.03
C ALA A 296 27.61 -24.25 6.78
N PRO A 297 27.32 -25.10 5.77
CA PRO A 297 28.26 -26.12 5.33
C PRO A 297 29.55 -25.46 4.82
N ALA A 298 30.70 -25.89 5.33
CA ALA A 298 32.02 -25.41 4.92
C ALA A 298 32.23 -23.88 5.02
N ASP A 299 31.52 -23.20 5.93
CA ASP A 299 31.63 -21.75 6.18
C ASP A 299 31.38 -20.88 4.92
N SER A 300 30.55 -21.37 3.98
CA SER A 300 30.16 -20.64 2.76
C SER A 300 28.66 -20.29 2.74
N PHE A 301 28.34 -19.11 2.20
CA PHE A 301 26.96 -18.64 1.97
C PHE A 301 26.58 -18.61 0.48
N ASP A 302 27.36 -19.25 -0.39
CA ASP A 302 27.12 -19.25 -1.83
C ASP A 302 25.75 -19.88 -2.17
N GLU A 303 25.47 -21.04 -1.57
CA GLU A 303 24.23 -21.79 -1.74
C GLU A 303 23.36 -21.80 -0.46
N PRO A 304 22.03 -21.94 -0.60
CA PRO A 304 21.15 -22.16 0.55
C PRO A 304 21.47 -23.46 1.29
N PHE A 305 21.27 -23.46 2.61
CA PHE A 305 21.45 -24.65 3.46
C PHE A 305 20.23 -24.87 4.37
N LEU A 306 20.03 -26.09 4.86
CA LEU A 306 18.87 -26.43 5.71
C LEU A 306 19.17 -26.17 7.19
N ILE A 307 18.26 -25.43 7.84
CA ILE A 307 18.21 -25.26 9.30
C ILE A 307 16.90 -25.82 9.86
N THR A 308 16.82 -26.06 11.16
CA THR A 308 15.56 -26.39 11.82
C THR A 308 14.68 -25.16 12.00
N LYS A 309 13.37 -25.37 12.15
CA LYS A 309 12.44 -24.27 12.48
C LYS A 309 12.77 -23.59 13.81
N GLU A 310 13.34 -24.32 14.78
CA GLU A 310 13.78 -23.76 16.06
C GLU A 310 14.95 -22.79 15.85
N GLN A 311 15.94 -23.17 15.04
CA GLN A 311 17.06 -22.27 14.66
C GLN A 311 16.54 -21.04 13.91
N ALA A 312 15.59 -21.22 12.99
CA ALA A 312 14.99 -20.11 12.25
C ALA A 312 14.21 -19.14 13.16
N ASN A 313 13.42 -19.66 14.11
CA ASN A 313 12.71 -18.83 15.10
C ASN A 313 13.65 -18.10 16.06
N TRP A 314 14.75 -18.74 16.44
CA TRP A 314 15.79 -18.08 17.24
C TRP A 314 16.37 -16.89 16.48
N LEU A 315 16.77 -17.07 15.22
CA LEU A 315 17.28 -15.99 14.36
C LEU A 315 16.28 -14.82 14.26
N LEU A 316 14.99 -15.11 14.03
CA LEU A 316 13.96 -14.07 13.99
C LEU A 316 13.80 -13.34 15.33
N SER A 317 13.93 -14.05 16.45
CA SER A 317 13.77 -13.47 17.79
C SER A 317 14.96 -12.58 18.17
N GLU A 318 16.17 -12.93 17.75
CA GLU A 318 17.35 -12.07 17.90
C GLU A 318 17.27 -10.82 17.02
N ILE A 319 16.75 -10.94 15.80
CA ILE A 319 16.60 -9.81 14.88
C ILE A 319 15.51 -8.85 15.32
N GLN A 320 14.38 -9.36 15.83
CA GLN A 320 13.21 -8.56 16.21
C GLN A 320 13.52 -7.27 17.01
N PRO A 321 14.28 -7.30 18.13
CA PRO A 321 14.56 -6.10 18.91
C PRO A 321 15.44 -5.08 18.16
N THR A 322 16.16 -5.50 17.13
CA THR A 322 17.06 -4.63 16.35
C THR A 322 16.35 -3.72 15.36
N LEU A 323 15.07 -4.02 15.04
CA LEU A 323 14.28 -3.28 14.06
C LEU A 323 13.15 -2.53 14.79
N LYS A 324 13.27 -1.20 14.88
CA LYS A 324 12.27 -0.31 15.50
C LYS A 324 11.25 0.13 14.45
N MET A 325 10.04 -0.44 14.50
CA MET A 325 8.96 -0.11 13.58
C MET A 325 8.48 1.33 13.77
N GLU A 326 8.19 2.02 12.67
CA GLU A 326 7.64 3.39 12.65
C GLU A 326 6.13 3.35 12.87
N THR A 327 5.72 2.97 14.07
CA THR A 327 4.30 2.74 14.43
C THR A 327 3.46 4.01 14.36
N GLU A 328 4.05 5.17 14.66
CA GLU A 328 3.40 6.48 14.53
C GLU A 328 3.04 6.79 13.08
N GLU A 329 3.79 6.25 12.13
CA GLU A 329 3.53 6.37 10.69
C GLU A 329 2.67 5.22 10.15
N GLY A 330 2.11 4.40 11.04
CA GLY A 330 1.25 3.29 10.65
C GLY A 330 1.97 2.04 10.15
N TYR A 331 3.30 1.95 10.35
CA TYR A 331 4.08 0.76 10.01
C TYR A 331 4.25 -0.14 11.23
N ASP A 332 3.84 -1.39 11.08
CA ASP A 332 3.99 -2.42 12.08
C ASP A 332 4.27 -3.78 11.43
N PHE A 333 4.93 -4.67 12.17
CA PHE A 333 5.25 -6.01 11.72
C PHE A 333 4.99 -7.03 12.84
N ASP A 334 4.06 -7.93 12.55
CA ASP A 334 3.62 -8.95 13.49
C ASP A 334 4.59 -10.14 13.48
N TRP A 335 5.59 -10.05 14.36
CA TRP A 335 6.63 -11.06 14.51
C TRP A 335 6.09 -12.41 14.99
N GLU A 336 5.06 -12.40 15.84
CA GLU A 336 4.48 -13.63 16.39
C GLU A 336 3.64 -14.37 15.35
N ALA A 337 2.82 -13.66 14.59
CA ALA A 337 2.12 -14.21 13.42
C ALA A 337 3.12 -14.75 12.40
N THR A 338 4.21 -14.02 12.15
CA THR A 338 5.25 -14.41 11.19
C THR A 338 5.97 -15.69 11.61
N LYS A 339 6.39 -15.81 12.88
CA LYS A 339 7.01 -17.04 13.42
C LYS A 339 6.03 -18.21 13.38
N SER A 340 4.75 -17.97 13.67
CA SER A 340 3.69 -18.98 13.60
C SER A 340 3.46 -19.48 12.16
N ALA A 341 3.45 -18.55 11.19
CA ALA A 341 3.37 -18.88 9.78
C ALA A 341 4.60 -19.71 9.33
N LEU A 342 5.82 -19.32 9.72
CA LEU A 342 7.03 -20.09 9.42
C LEU A 342 6.95 -21.52 9.97
N ASN A 343 6.51 -21.68 11.22
CA ASN A 343 6.36 -23.00 11.85
C ASN A 343 5.35 -23.87 11.13
N TYR A 344 4.21 -23.30 10.76
CA TYR A 344 3.20 -23.99 9.94
C TYR A 344 3.81 -24.45 8.61
N LEU A 345 4.44 -23.53 7.87
CA LEU A 345 5.07 -23.81 6.58
C LEU A 345 6.15 -24.90 6.67
N ALA A 346 6.98 -24.86 7.70
CA ALA A 346 8.05 -25.83 7.92
C ALA A 346 7.48 -27.23 8.22
N ASN A 347 6.35 -27.31 8.93
CA ASN A 347 5.69 -28.59 9.23
C ASN A 347 4.97 -29.19 8.00
N LEU A 348 4.67 -28.40 6.97
CA LEU A 348 4.12 -28.91 5.69
C LEU A 348 5.17 -29.63 4.82
N GLY A 349 6.45 -29.57 5.18
CA GLY A 349 7.51 -30.25 4.43
C GLY A 349 7.28 -31.76 4.31
N SER A 350 7.57 -32.33 3.15
CA SER A 350 7.46 -33.78 2.87
C SER A 350 8.67 -34.57 3.41
N ASP A 351 8.53 -35.90 3.48
CA ASP A 351 9.50 -36.96 3.83
C ASP A 351 10.90 -36.50 4.33
N HIS A 352 11.21 -36.83 5.59
CA HIS A 352 12.45 -36.54 6.32
C HIS A 352 12.85 -35.04 6.46
N ASN A 353 12.19 -34.12 5.74
CA ASN A 353 12.43 -32.67 5.80
C ASN A 353 11.34 -31.88 6.52
N GLY A 354 10.39 -32.55 7.18
CA GLY A 354 9.42 -31.91 8.07
C GLY A 354 10.12 -31.11 9.19
N GLY A 355 9.71 -29.86 9.40
CA GLY A 355 10.31 -28.97 10.40
C GLY A 355 11.64 -28.32 9.98
N LYS A 356 12.05 -28.45 8.70
CA LYS A 356 13.23 -27.79 8.14
C LYS A 356 12.86 -26.54 7.34
N VAL A 357 13.80 -25.60 7.29
CA VAL A 357 13.71 -24.32 6.59
C VAL A 357 14.99 -24.12 5.79
N TRP A 358 14.88 -23.70 4.53
CA TRP A 358 16.04 -23.25 3.77
C TRP A 358 16.53 -21.91 4.31
N CYS A 359 17.82 -21.77 4.61
CA CYS A 359 18.46 -20.53 4.98
C CYS A 359 19.30 -20.01 3.82
N LEU A 360 19.09 -18.76 3.42
CA LEU A 360 19.89 -18.07 2.41
C LEU A 360 20.47 -16.80 3.01
N VAL A 361 21.80 -16.67 3.03
CA VAL A 361 22.47 -15.49 3.57
C VAL A 361 23.05 -14.66 2.43
N ARG A 362 22.84 -13.34 2.44
CA ARG A 362 23.45 -12.40 1.49
C ARG A 362 24.06 -11.24 2.25
N THR A 363 25.31 -10.92 1.95
CA THR A 363 26.07 -9.90 2.67
C THR A 363 26.42 -8.71 1.79
N GLY A 364 26.86 -7.61 2.41
CA GLY A 364 27.36 -6.43 1.70
C GLY A 364 26.29 -5.63 0.96
N ARG A 365 25.01 -5.77 1.33
CA ARG A 365 23.93 -5.00 0.67
C ARG A 365 23.94 -3.55 1.15
N LYS A 366 23.65 -2.64 0.22
CA LYS A 366 23.59 -1.18 0.42
C LYS A 366 22.26 -0.65 -0.11
N LEU A 367 21.18 -0.94 0.60
CA LEU A 367 19.84 -0.45 0.24
C LEU A 367 19.51 0.82 1.04
N SER A 368 18.91 1.81 0.38
CA SER A 368 18.34 2.98 1.04
C SER A 368 17.14 2.59 1.90
N ARG A 369 16.98 3.25 3.04
CA ARG A 369 15.82 3.09 3.93
C ARG A 369 14.53 3.55 3.28
N THR A 370 14.57 4.71 2.66
CA THR A 370 13.45 5.32 1.93
C THR A 370 13.67 5.17 0.43
N VAL A 371 12.57 5.12 -0.31
CA VAL A 371 12.60 5.12 -1.78
C VAL A 371 12.47 6.55 -2.32
N ALA A 372 12.71 6.72 -3.62
CA ALA A 372 12.64 8.03 -4.26
C ALA A 372 11.24 8.66 -4.14
N VAL A 373 11.21 10.00 -4.11
CA VAL A 373 9.99 10.80 -4.18
C VAL A 373 9.23 10.43 -5.46
N GLY A 374 7.93 10.15 -5.35
CA GLY A 374 7.08 9.65 -6.45
C GLY A 374 6.90 8.13 -6.48
N SER A 375 7.59 7.37 -5.62
CA SER A 375 7.31 5.95 -5.43
C SER A 375 5.97 5.72 -4.69
N HIS A 376 5.33 4.58 -4.95
CA HIS A 376 4.10 4.17 -4.27
C HIS A 376 4.29 3.81 -2.79
N ALA A 377 5.54 3.70 -2.34
CA ALA A 377 5.91 3.42 -0.95
C ALA A 377 6.80 4.53 -0.39
N LYS A 378 6.80 4.71 0.93
CA LYS A 378 7.74 5.59 1.63
C LYS A 378 9.07 4.89 1.94
N TYR A 379 8.98 3.64 2.37
CA TYR A 379 10.12 2.80 2.76
C TYR A 379 10.40 1.73 1.72
N ALA A 380 11.65 1.30 1.64
CA ALA A 380 12.03 0.17 0.81
C ALA A 380 11.37 -1.13 1.31
N ASP A 381 10.91 -1.97 0.37
CA ASP A 381 10.19 -3.21 0.62
C ASP A 381 10.74 -4.42 -0.16
N ALA A 382 11.90 -4.24 -0.81
CA ALA A 382 12.56 -5.25 -1.62
C ALA A 382 14.06 -5.34 -1.27
N PRO A 383 14.42 -5.86 -0.07
CA PRO A 383 15.81 -6.14 0.29
C PRO A 383 16.43 -7.27 -0.54
N ASP A 384 15.59 -8.11 -1.14
CA ASP A 384 15.94 -9.18 -2.07
C ASP A 384 15.50 -8.86 -3.51
N SER A 385 16.23 -9.37 -4.51
CA SER A 385 15.92 -9.16 -5.93
C SER A 385 15.22 -10.37 -6.55
N THR A 386 14.24 -10.11 -7.42
CA THR A 386 13.53 -11.15 -8.17
C THR A 386 14.44 -11.94 -9.10
N LYS A 387 15.51 -11.32 -9.63
CA LYS A 387 16.44 -11.95 -10.59
C LYS A 387 17.49 -12.84 -9.93
N THR A 388 17.81 -12.61 -8.66
CA THR A 388 18.86 -13.34 -7.93
C THR A 388 18.24 -14.23 -6.86
N GLU A 389 17.87 -13.66 -5.70
CA GLU A 389 17.26 -14.42 -4.61
C GLU A 389 15.91 -15.01 -5.02
N GLY A 390 15.18 -14.34 -5.90
CA GLY A 390 13.93 -14.84 -6.46
C GLY A 390 14.08 -16.13 -7.28
N GLU A 391 15.12 -16.27 -8.09
CA GLU A 391 15.38 -17.50 -8.85
C GLU A 391 15.87 -18.63 -7.91
N ILE A 392 16.71 -18.30 -6.93
CA ILE A 392 17.13 -19.25 -5.89
C ILE A 392 15.90 -19.80 -5.14
N ARG A 393 14.95 -18.94 -4.74
CA ARG A 393 13.70 -19.40 -4.12
C ARG A 393 12.94 -20.38 -5.01
N LYS A 394 12.79 -20.08 -6.30
CA LYS A 394 12.06 -20.95 -7.24
C LYS A 394 12.72 -22.30 -7.41
N HIS A 395 14.04 -22.38 -7.22
CA HIS A 395 14.78 -23.64 -7.31
C HIS A 395 14.71 -24.46 -6.02
N TYR A 396 14.91 -23.82 -4.86
CA TYR A 396 15.07 -24.53 -3.57
C TYR A 396 13.79 -24.62 -2.75
N ALA A 397 12.98 -23.55 -2.69
CA ALA A 397 11.78 -23.47 -1.87
C ALA A 397 10.59 -24.18 -2.53
N ILE A 398 10.74 -25.48 -2.84
CA ILE A 398 9.69 -26.30 -3.44
C ILE A 398 8.82 -26.96 -2.38
N HIS A 399 9.44 -27.66 -1.42
CA HIS A 399 8.77 -28.41 -0.36
C HIS A 399 8.91 -27.77 1.03
N ASN A 400 9.93 -26.94 1.24
CA ASN A 400 10.23 -26.29 2.51
C ASN A 400 10.28 -24.77 2.33
N PRO A 401 9.83 -24.00 3.34
CA PRO A 401 9.93 -22.54 3.28
C PRO A 401 11.39 -22.11 3.32
N MET A 402 11.64 -20.86 2.95
CA MET A 402 12.96 -20.25 2.97
C MET A 402 12.99 -19.01 3.85
N LEU A 403 13.97 -18.92 4.74
CA LEU A 403 14.36 -17.71 5.45
C LEU A 403 15.59 -17.11 4.76
N ILE A 404 15.41 -15.96 4.13
CA ILE A 404 16.48 -15.18 3.52
C ILE A 404 16.92 -14.11 4.51
N LEU A 405 18.21 -14.07 4.82
CA LEU A 405 18.84 -13.11 5.72
C LEU A 405 19.74 -12.18 4.92
N ILE A 406 19.26 -10.96 4.70
CA ILE A 406 19.99 -9.94 3.97
C ILE A 406 20.75 -9.06 4.96
N ARG A 407 22.07 -9.20 5.03
CA ARG A 407 22.95 -8.35 5.84
C ARG A 407 23.21 -7.04 5.10
N GLN A 408 22.56 -5.97 5.56
CA GLN A 408 22.75 -4.60 5.09
C GLN A 408 23.95 -3.97 5.80
N ASN A 409 24.66 -3.07 5.13
CA ASN A 409 25.76 -2.31 5.74
C ASN A 409 25.26 -1.26 6.75
N GLY A 410 24.03 -0.77 6.57
CA GLY A 410 23.40 0.19 7.48
C GLY A 410 24.04 1.57 7.46
N ASP A 411 24.51 2.02 6.30
CA ASP A 411 25.18 3.32 6.14
C ASP A 411 24.25 4.50 6.46
N VAL A 412 24.78 5.55 7.10
CA VAL A 412 24.02 6.76 7.49
C VAL A 412 23.49 7.51 6.26
N GLU A 413 24.29 7.55 5.18
CA GLU A 413 23.90 8.14 3.90
C GLU A 413 22.66 7.49 3.28
N GLN A 414 22.40 6.23 3.63
CA GLN A 414 21.26 5.45 3.19
C GLN A 414 20.06 5.58 4.14
N GLY A 415 20.14 6.46 5.15
CA GLY A 415 19.06 6.71 6.11
C GLY A 415 19.04 5.78 7.32
N TRP A 416 20.10 4.98 7.53
CA TRP A 416 20.24 4.07 8.68
C TRP A 416 21.12 4.68 9.79
N ARG A 417 21.44 3.90 10.85
CA ARG A 417 22.22 4.38 12.02
C ARG A 417 23.70 3.98 12.05
N GLY A 418 24.31 3.69 10.90
CA GLY A 418 25.77 3.48 10.78
C GLY A 418 26.27 2.17 11.39
N CYS A 419 25.46 1.10 11.30
CA CYS A 419 25.81 -0.22 11.80
C CYS A 419 25.15 -1.30 10.93
N PRO A 420 25.87 -2.38 10.56
CA PRO A 420 25.27 -3.49 9.84
C PRO A 420 24.14 -4.15 10.63
N PHE A 421 23.17 -4.70 9.90
CA PHE A 421 22.01 -5.39 10.47
C PHE A 421 21.46 -6.43 9.50
N TYR A 422 20.61 -7.32 9.99
CA TYR A 422 19.93 -8.34 9.19
C TYR A 422 18.48 -7.95 8.90
N TRP A 423 18.10 -7.98 7.62
CA TRP A 423 16.72 -7.85 7.16
C TRP A 423 16.19 -9.24 6.78
N PRO A 424 15.25 -9.82 7.56
CA PRO A 424 14.74 -11.15 7.30
C PRO A 424 13.59 -11.12 6.29
N VAL A 425 13.60 -12.07 5.35
CA VAL A 425 12.52 -12.31 4.40
C VAL A 425 12.16 -13.79 4.44
N ILE A 426 10.96 -14.11 4.91
CA ILE A 426 10.43 -15.46 4.84
C ILE A 426 9.68 -15.62 3.53
N SER A 427 9.91 -16.73 2.85
CA SER A 427 9.17 -17.13 1.66
C SER A 427 8.51 -18.48 1.89
N ALA A 428 7.21 -18.55 1.61
CA ALA A 428 6.51 -19.83 1.51
C ALA A 428 7.07 -20.68 0.36
N GLN A 429 6.99 -22.01 0.50
CA GLN A 429 7.35 -22.94 -0.56
C GLN A 429 6.37 -22.92 -1.73
N LYS A 430 6.76 -23.51 -2.87
CA LYS A 430 5.89 -23.69 -4.04
C LYS A 430 4.69 -24.56 -3.72
N ASN A 431 4.93 -25.69 -3.04
CA ASN A 431 3.92 -26.71 -2.78
C ASN A 431 3.17 -26.39 -1.48
N ILE A 432 2.36 -25.35 -1.52
CA ILE A 432 1.40 -24.99 -0.47
C ILE A 432 0.03 -24.78 -1.08
N SER A 433 -0.99 -25.38 -0.49
CA SER A 433 -2.39 -25.01 -0.74
C SER A 433 -2.66 -23.63 -0.13
N PRO A 434 -3.26 -22.68 -0.85
CA PRO A 434 -3.58 -21.37 -0.30
C PRO A 434 -4.29 -21.46 1.05
N ALA A 435 -3.78 -20.73 2.04
CA ALA A 435 -4.30 -20.74 3.40
C ALA A 435 -4.44 -19.31 3.92
N ILE A 436 -5.51 -19.04 4.65
CA ILE A 436 -5.73 -17.75 5.31
C ILE A 436 -5.38 -17.92 6.78
N PHE A 437 -4.26 -17.32 7.19
CA PHE A 437 -3.77 -17.41 8.56
C PHE A 437 -4.19 -16.19 9.38
N ALA A 438 -4.79 -16.45 10.54
CA ALA A 438 -5.16 -15.43 11.53
C ALA A 438 -4.45 -15.69 12.85
N GLU A 439 -3.80 -14.69 13.41
CA GLU A 439 -3.20 -14.85 14.75
C GLU A 439 -4.26 -14.79 15.85
N GLN A 440 -5.26 -13.93 15.71
CA GLN A 440 -6.32 -13.71 16.70
C GLN A 440 -7.70 -13.91 16.06
N THR A 441 -8.61 -14.54 16.79
CA THR A 441 -10.02 -14.62 16.40
C THR A 441 -10.80 -13.39 16.88
N LEU A 442 -11.82 -13.02 16.11
CA LEU A 442 -12.90 -12.17 16.61
C LEU A 442 -13.64 -12.98 17.68
N ASN A 443 -13.64 -12.47 18.91
CA ASN A 443 -14.39 -13.07 20.03
C ASN A 443 -15.89 -12.97 19.80
#